data_AF-A0AAP0G3J3-F1
#
_entry.id   AF-A0AAP0G3J3-F1
#
_cell.length_a   1.000
_cell.length_b   1.000
_cell.length_c   1.000
_cell.angle_alpha   90.00
_cell.angle_beta   90.00
_cell.angle_gamma   90.00
#
_symmetry.space_group_name_H-M   'P 1'
#
loop_
_entity.id
_entity.type
_entity.pdbx_description
1 polymer ?
#
loop_
_entity_poly.entity_id
_entity_poly.type
_entity_poly.pdbx_seq_one_letter_code
_entity_poly.pdbx_strand_id
1 'polypeptide(L)'
;MFSQVVANGENVWIPSTGAMPPALIKGKKQIMESHIEKLVESSKSVASSFFLPAKPPNVYLLNEALDELEKYPEIYEDKMLYDWATLFLMTLINRATFMGIPSDKRLEWLKNRYMHSSS
;
A
#
# COMPACT_ATOMS: atom_id res chain seq x y z
N MET A 1 24.96 -54.64 22.02
CA MET A 1 24.11 -53.54 22.50
C MET A 1 23.08 -53.25 21.41
N PHE A 2 21.82 -53.12 21.82
CA PHE A 2 20.63 -52.77 21.02
C PHE A 2 20.89 -51.52 20.15
N SER A 3 20.26 -51.33 18.98
CA SER A 3 18.80 -51.23 18.86
C SER A 3 18.24 -51.57 17.47
N GLN A 4 17.11 -52.27 17.57
CA GLN A 4 16.11 -52.60 16.57
C GLN A 4 15.56 -51.33 15.88
N VAL A 5 15.60 -51.29 14.55
CA VAL A 5 14.78 -50.36 13.77
C VAL A 5 13.47 -51.05 13.45
N VAL A 6 12.46 -50.80 14.29
CA VAL A 6 11.06 -51.10 13.99
C VAL A 6 10.54 -50.02 13.06
N ALA A 7 10.64 -50.26 11.76
CA ALA A 7 9.88 -49.52 10.77
C ALA A 7 8.51 -50.20 10.59
N ASN A 8 7.57 -49.85 11.48
CA ASN A 8 6.15 -50.02 11.20
C ASN A 8 5.74 -48.89 10.26
N GLY A 9 5.02 -49.22 9.19
CA GLY A 9 4.34 -48.22 8.37
C GLY A 9 4.60 -48.42 6.89
N GLU A 10 3.61 -49.04 6.26
CA GLU A 10 3.30 -48.94 4.84
C GLU A 10 3.69 -47.54 4.29
N ASN A 11 4.30 -47.52 3.10
CA ASN A 11 4.56 -46.33 2.25
C ASN A 11 5.94 -45.65 2.30
N VAL A 12 7.03 -46.40 2.51
CA VAL A 12 8.37 -45.89 2.12
C VAL A 12 8.57 -46.13 0.62
N TRP A 13 8.31 -45.11 -0.20
CA TRP A 13 8.63 -45.13 -1.64
C TRP A 13 10.11 -44.82 -1.85
N ILE A 14 10.85 -45.78 -2.42
CA ILE A 14 12.27 -45.63 -2.77
C ILE A 14 12.35 -45.46 -4.30
N PRO A 15 12.89 -44.33 -4.83
CA PRO A 15 12.92 -44.09 -6.26
C PRO A 15 14.07 -44.87 -6.90
N SER A 16 13.77 -46.00 -7.54
CA SER A 16 14.73 -46.70 -8.42
C SER A 16 14.67 -46.20 -9.88
N THR A 17 13.67 -45.41 -10.24
CA THR A 17 13.46 -44.83 -11.58
C THR A 17 12.64 -43.57 -11.40
N GLY A 18 13.19 -42.40 -11.73
CA GLY A 18 12.71 -41.06 -11.34
C GLY A 18 11.35 -40.59 -11.87
N ALA A 19 10.34 -41.44 -11.98
CA ALA A 19 8.98 -41.07 -12.34
C ALA A 19 8.05 -41.14 -11.12
N MET A 20 7.43 -40.01 -10.79
CA MET A 20 6.50 -39.88 -9.67
C MET A 20 5.11 -40.46 -10.04
N PRO A 21 4.44 -41.22 -9.16
CA PRO A 21 3.12 -41.80 -9.40
C PRO A 21 2.06 -40.73 -9.78
N PRO A 22 1.21 -40.97 -10.81
CA PRO A 22 0.19 -40.02 -11.26
C PRO A 22 -0.79 -39.56 -10.17
N ALA A 23 -1.10 -40.44 -9.22
CA ALA A 23 -1.97 -40.15 -8.08
C ALA A 23 -1.38 -39.08 -7.15
N LEU A 24 -0.06 -39.10 -6.93
CA LEU A 24 0.63 -38.11 -6.11
C LEU A 24 0.72 -36.75 -6.80
N ILE A 25 0.85 -36.73 -8.14
CA ILE A 25 0.84 -35.50 -8.94
C ILE A 25 -0.55 -34.85 -8.90
N LYS A 26 -1.61 -35.64 -9.04
CA LYS A 26 -3.00 -35.17 -8.96
C LYS A 26 -3.36 -34.60 -7.58
N GLY A 27 -2.95 -35.27 -6.50
CA GLY A 27 -3.16 -34.80 -5.13
C GLY A 27 -2.43 -33.48 -4.84
N LYS A 28 -1.18 -33.34 -5.30
CA LYS A 28 -0.41 -32.08 -5.16
C LYS A 28 -1.04 -30.92 -5.93
N LYS A 29 -1.55 -31.17 -7.14
CA LYS A 29 -2.24 -30.15 -7.94
C LYS A 29 -3.49 -29.62 -7.24
N GLN A 30 -4.31 -30.50 -6.68
CA GLN A 30 -5.52 -30.11 -5.95
C GLN A 30 -5.21 -29.29 -4.69
N ILE A 31 -4.16 -29.65 -3.94
CA ILE A 31 -3.71 -28.89 -2.76
C ILE A 31 -3.24 -27.50 -3.18
N MET A 32 -2.48 -27.39 -4.27
CA MET A 32 -2.00 -26.12 -4.79
C MET A 32 -3.15 -25.21 -5.23
N GLU A 33 -4.14 -25.75 -5.96
CA GLU A 33 -5.34 -25.01 -6.37
C GLU A 33 -6.12 -24.49 -5.17
N SER A 34 -6.35 -25.31 -4.14
CA SER A 34 -7.02 -24.89 -2.91
C SER A 34 -6.25 -23.81 -2.14
N HIS A 35 -4.92 -23.87 -2.13
CA HIS A 35 -4.09 -22.84 -1.49
C HIS A 35 -4.14 -21.51 -2.25
N ILE A 36 -4.18 -21.55 -3.59
CA ILE A 36 -4.34 -20.35 -4.42
C ILE A 36 -5.72 -19.72 -4.16
N GLU A 37 -6.78 -20.52 -4.12
CA GLU A 37 -8.14 -20.01 -3.81
C GLU A 37 -8.20 -19.35 -2.43
N LYS A 38 -7.63 -19.99 -1.39
CA LYS A 38 -7.55 -19.41 -0.05
C LYS A 38 -6.71 -18.13 -0.01
N LEU A 39 -5.61 -18.08 -0.75
CA LEU A 39 -4.77 -16.88 -0.83
C LEU A 39 -5.51 -15.73 -1.53
N VAL A 40 -6.23 -16.02 -2.61
CA VAL A 40 -7.07 -15.04 -3.32
C VAL A 40 -8.19 -14.54 -2.41
N GLU A 41 -8.87 -15.43 -1.69
CA GLU A 41 -9.94 -15.04 -0.76
C GLU A 41 -9.40 -14.22 0.42
N SER A 42 -8.23 -14.60 0.95
CA SER A 42 -7.53 -13.81 1.98
C SER A 42 -7.13 -12.44 1.45
N SER A 43 -6.67 -12.34 0.21
CA SER A 43 -6.31 -11.07 -0.43
C SER A 43 -7.53 -10.18 -0.67
N LYS A 44 -8.67 -10.76 -1.06
CA LYS A 44 -9.95 -10.04 -1.18
C LYS A 44 -10.47 -9.56 0.17
N SER A 45 -10.36 -10.39 1.21
CA SER A 45 -10.73 -10.03 2.59
C SER A 45 -9.83 -8.93 3.15
N VAL A 46 -8.53 -9.00 2.87
CA VAL A 46 -7.58 -7.94 3.23
C VAL A 46 -7.92 -6.66 2.46
N ALA A 47 -8.14 -6.73 1.15
CA ALA A 47 -8.52 -5.57 0.35
C ALA A 47 -9.85 -4.95 0.82
N SER A 48 -10.85 -5.77 1.15
CA SER A 48 -12.13 -5.29 1.71
C SER A 48 -11.96 -4.71 3.12
N SER A 49 -11.00 -5.19 3.91
CA SER A 49 -10.63 -4.57 5.20
C SER A 49 -9.87 -3.24 5.05
N PHE A 50 -9.18 -3.03 3.91
CA PHE A 50 -8.54 -1.75 3.56
C PHE A 50 -9.52 -0.71 3.01
N PHE A 51 -10.68 -1.14 2.48
CA PHE A 51 -11.82 -0.25 2.24
C PHE A 51 -12.48 0.08 3.58
N LEU A 52 -11.79 0.88 4.39
CA LEU A 52 -12.37 1.51 5.56
C LEU A 52 -13.60 2.35 5.14
N PRO A 53 -14.68 2.33 5.94
CA PRO A 53 -15.81 3.22 5.76
C PRO A 53 -15.36 4.65 6.09
N ALA A 54 -15.50 5.54 5.11
CA ALA A 54 -15.22 6.98 5.18
C ALA A 54 -13.76 7.40 5.46
N LYS A 55 -13.30 8.38 4.66
CA LYS A 55 -12.03 9.09 4.79
C LYS A 55 -11.81 9.50 6.27
N PRO A 56 -10.70 9.13 6.91
CA PRO A 56 -10.42 9.56 8.27
C PRO A 56 -10.43 11.09 8.35
N PRO A 57 -10.97 11.68 9.43
CA PRO A 57 -10.96 13.13 9.60
C PRO A 57 -9.51 13.63 9.47
N ASN A 58 -9.30 14.63 8.60
CA ASN A 58 -8.03 15.30 8.33
C ASN A 58 -6.98 14.55 7.49
N VAL A 59 -7.33 13.42 6.84
CA VAL A 59 -6.42 12.79 5.86
C VAL A 59 -6.74 13.31 4.47
N TYR A 60 -6.00 14.31 3.99
CA TYR A 60 -6.16 14.85 2.64
C TYR A 60 -5.22 14.18 1.65
N LEU A 61 -5.77 13.74 0.53
CA LEU A 61 -5.00 13.19 -0.57
C LEU A 61 -4.20 14.30 -1.27
N LEU A 62 -3.16 13.93 -2.01
CA LEU A 62 -2.29 14.90 -2.67
C LEU A 62 -3.06 15.66 -3.77
N ASN A 63 -3.82 14.93 -4.58
CA ASN A 63 -4.67 15.53 -5.61
C ASN A 63 -5.66 16.54 -5.02
N GLU A 64 -6.32 16.23 -3.90
CA GLU A 64 -7.25 17.17 -3.26
C GLU A 64 -6.56 18.47 -2.83
N ALA A 65 -5.33 18.38 -2.30
CA ALA A 65 -4.57 19.57 -1.93
C ALA A 65 -4.10 20.37 -3.16
N LEU A 66 -3.78 19.69 -4.27
CA LEU A 66 -3.42 20.33 -5.53
C LEU A 66 -4.63 20.97 -6.23
N ASP A 67 -5.80 20.33 -6.20
CA ASP A 67 -7.07 20.88 -6.71
C ASP A 67 -7.43 22.17 -5.95
N GLU A 68 -7.18 22.21 -4.63
CA GLU A 68 -7.33 23.45 -3.86
C GLU A 68 -6.28 24.50 -4.21
N LEU A 69 -5.05 24.10 -4.53
CA LEU A 69 -3.98 25.01 -4.95
C LEU A 69 -4.28 25.65 -6.31
N GLU A 70 -4.90 24.91 -7.22
CA GLU A 70 -5.26 25.36 -8.57
C GLU A 70 -6.24 26.55 -8.56
N LYS A 71 -6.98 26.74 -7.47
CA LYS A 71 -7.91 27.88 -7.29
C LYS A 71 -7.20 29.24 -7.20
N TYR A 72 -5.89 29.26 -7.00
CA TYR A 72 -5.10 30.48 -6.85
C TYR A 72 -4.19 30.68 -8.06
N PRO A 73 -4.67 31.27 -9.17
CA PRO A 73 -3.88 31.42 -10.39
C PRO A 73 -2.60 32.24 -10.19
N GLU A 74 -2.61 33.16 -9.21
CA GLU A 74 -1.44 33.95 -8.79
C GLU A 74 -0.23 33.09 -8.41
N ILE A 75 -0.43 31.85 -7.96
CA ILE A 75 0.70 30.98 -7.59
C ILE A 75 1.54 30.60 -8.79
N TYR A 76 0.95 30.55 -9.99
CA TYR A 76 1.66 30.21 -11.23
C TYR A 76 2.52 31.34 -11.75
N GLU A 77 2.33 32.57 -11.26
CA GLU A 77 3.17 33.73 -11.61
C GLU A 77 4.56 33.63 -10.97
N ASP A 78 4.65 32.98 -9.81
CA ASP A 78 5.90 32.71 -9.12
C ASP A 78 6.24 31.22 -9.16
N LYS A 79 7.05 30.84 -10.15
CA LYS A 79 7.49 29.44 -10.33
C LYS A 79 8.17 28.86 -9.09
N MET A 80 8.95 29.66 -8.36
CA MET A 80 9.66 29.16 -7.18
C MET A 80 8.68 28.88 -6.03
N LEU A 81 7.70 29.77 -5.83
CA LEU A 81 6.62 29.55 -4.87
C LEU A 81 5.78 28.34 -5.24
N TYR A 82 5.43 28.16 -6.53
CA TYR A 82 4.67 27.01 -7.01
C TYR A 82 5.40 25.68 -6.80
N ASP A 83 6.67 25.60 -7.22
CA ASP A 83 7.48 24.40 -7.06
C ASP A 83 7.63 24.06 -5.57
N TRP A 84 7.88 25.07 -4.73
CA TRP A 84 7.98 24.90 -3.29
C TRP A 84 6.66 24.43 -2.67
N ALA A 85 5.53 25.05 -3.02
CA ALA A 85 4.22 24.68 -2.50
C ALA A 85 3.84 23.24 -2.88
N THR A 86 4.13 22.84 -4.12
CA THR A 86 3.92 21.46 -4.60
C THR A 86 4.74 20.46 -3.79
N LEU A 87 6.03 20.75 -3.57
CA LEU A 87 6.91 19.92 -2.73
C LEU A 87 6.45 19.89 -1.28
N PHE A 88 6.04 21.03 -0.74
CA PHE A 88 5.51 21.16 0.62
C PHE A 88 4.31 20.23 0.83
N LEU A 89 3.37 20.20 -0.12
CA LEU A 89 2.17 19.37 -0.09
C LEU A 89 2.42 17.87 -0.30
N MET A 90 3.63 17.42 -0.66
CA MET A 90 3.90 15.98 -0.74
C MET A 90 3.80 15.28 0.62
N THR A 91 4.02 16.02 1.72
CA THR A 91 3.96 15.46 3.08
C THR A 91 2.53 15.47 3.62
N LEU A 92 2.10 14.39 4.27
CA LEU A 92 0.74 14.26 4.83
C LEU A 92 0.41 15.34 5.87
N ILE A 93 1.35 15.65 6.76
CA ILE A 93 1.19 16.68 7.80
C ILE A 93 0.97 18.05 7.16
N ASN A 94 1.79 18.40 6.17
CA ASN A 94 1.72 19.68 5.47
C ASN A 94 0.41 19.86 4.70
N ARG A 95 -0.12 18.78 4.10
CA ARG A 95 -1.46 18.81 3.48
C ARG A 95 -2.54 19.11 4.51
N ALA A 96 -2.52 18.44 5.65
CA ALA A 96 -3.48 18.70 6.72
C ALA A 96 -3.36 20.15 7.24
N THR A 97 -2.14 20.67 7.39
CA THR A 97 -1.91 22.07 7.76
C THR A 97 -2.50 23.02 6.72
N PHE A 98 -2.18 22.85 5.44
CA PHE A 98 -2.68 23.69 4.35
C PHE A 98 -4.21 23.68 4.25
N MET A 99 -4.81 22.49 4.31
CA MET A 99 -6.26 22.31 4.19
C MET A 99 -7.02 22.86 5.39
N GLY A 100 -6.38 22.92 6.57
CA GLY A 100 -6.93 23.54 7.77
C GLY A 100 -6.93 25.08 7.76
N ILE A 101 -6.20 25.72 6.84
CA ILE A 101 -6.23 27.19 6.69
C ILE A 101 -7.52 27.58 5.94
N PRO A 102 -8.21 28.67 6.35
CA PRO A 102 -9.32 29.23 5.59
C PRO A 102 -8.94 29.51 4.13
N SER A 103 -9.81 29.18 3.18
CA SER A 103 -9.50 29.26 1.75
C SER A 103 -9.13 30.68 1.30
N ASP A 104 -9.71 31.73 1.88
CA ASP A 104 -9.36 33.13 1.60
C ASP A 104 -7.94 33.50 2.05
N LYS A 105 -7.34 32.76 3.00
CA LYS A 105 -6.02 33.07 3.60
C LYS A 105 -4.91 32.12 3.17
N ARG A 106 -5.23 31.03 2.47
CA ARG A 106 -4.26 29.99 2.10
C ARG A 106 -3.09 30.51 1.28
N LEU A 107 -3.35 31.35 0.28
CA LEU A 107 -2.30 31.88 -0.59
C LEU A 107 -1.34 32.81 0.17
N GLU A 108 -1.87 33.74 0.96
CA GLU A 108 -1.06 34.65 1.78
C GLU A 108 -0.25 33.85 2.81
N TRP A 109 -0.86 32.85 3.44
CA TRP A 109 -0.18 31.95 4.37
C TRP A 109 0.97 31.20 3.70
N LEU A 110 0.77 30.66 2.48
CA LEU A 110 1.82 30.00 1.71
C LEU A 110 2.97 30.94 1.37
N LYS A 111 2.66 32.16 0.88
CA LYS A 111 3.66 33.20 0.58
C LYS A 111 4.50 33.51 1.82
N ASN A 112 3.86 33.76 2.96
CA ASN A 112 4.55 34.03 4.22
C ASN A 112 5.41 32.83 4.66
N ARG A 113 4.87 31.62 4.59
CA ARG A 113 5.59 30.40 4.99
C ARG A 113 6.83 30.16 4.11
N TYR A 114 6.71 30.38 2.81
CA TYR A 114 7.82 30.28 1.86
C TYR A 114 8.95 31.26 2.22
N MET A 115 8.63 32.53 2.49
CA MET A 115 9.61 33.55 2.89
C MET A 115 10.37 33.16 4.18
N HIS A 116 9.70 32.52 5.13
CA HIS A 116 10.36 32.06 6.37
C HIS A 116 11.21 30.80 6.18
N SER A 117 10.98 30.03 5.11
CA SER A 117 11.76 28.82 4.80
C SER A 117 12.95 29.06 3.88
N SER A 118 12.99 30.23 3.24
CA SER A 118 14.07 30.68 2.34
C SER A 118 15.04 31.65 3.01
N SER A 119 14.78 32.02 4.28
CA SER A 119 15.66 32.81 5.14
C SER A 119 16.54 31.93 6.02
#